data_AF-A0A936KX11-F1
#
_entry.id   AF-A0A936KX11-F1
#
_cell.length_a   1.000
_cell.length_b   1.000
_cell.length_c   1.000
_cell.angle_alpha   90.00
_cell.angle_beta   90.00
_cell.angle_gamma   90.00
#
_symmetry.space_group_name_H-M   'P 1'
#
loop_
_entity.id
_entity.type
_entity.pdbx_description
1 polymer ?
#
loop_
_entity_poly.entity_id
_entity_poly.type
_entity_poly.pdbx_seq_one_letter_code
_entity_poly.pdbx_strand_id
1 'polypeptide(L)'
;MKKTIGTIAGVVLIALSGSVFADEQIEIGKKIYDRAFGRGCGTCHDISSNPQLTANIKAGTLTRATFEEVLTNGRGGMPKAIDEIMKNAAVTKAGYGKDQALDALWKYLETK
;
A
#
# COMPACT_ATOMS: atom_id res chain seq x y z
N MET A 1 34.22 14.50 30.13
CA MET A 1 32.87 14.16 29.63
C MET A 1 32.80 14.52 28.15
N LYS A 2 33.10 13.60 27.22
CA LYS A 2 33.12 13.89 25.76
C LYS A 2 32.55 12.76 24.89
N LYS A 3 31.90 11.75 25.47
CA LYS A 3 31.52 10.50 24.75
C LYS A 3 30.02 10.34 24.47
N THR A 4 29.19 11.34 24.76
CA THR A 4 27.71 11.19 24.69
C THR A 4 27.06 11.74 23.42
N ILE A 5 27.81 12.45 22.56
CA ILE A 5 27.23 13.12 21.38
C ILE A 5 27.04 12.15 20.20
N GLY A 6 27.89 11.13 20.06
CA GLY A 6 27.81 10.17 18.95
C GLY A 6 26.58 9.25 19.00
N THR A 7 26.13 8.89 20.21
CA THR A 7 25.02 7.93 20.38
C THR A 7 23.66 8.56 20.05
N ILE A 8 23.50 9.88 20.25
CA ILE A 8 22.23 10.57 19.99
C ILE A 8 22.02 10.80 18.49
N ALA A 9 23.08 11.12 17.74
CA ALA A 9 22.98 11.34 16.29
C ALA A 9 22.59 10.06 15.50
N GLY A 10 23.07 8.89 15.96
CA GLY A 10 22.73 7.61 15.32
C GLY A 10 21.26 7.21 15.47
N VAL A 11 20.66 7.45 16.64
CA VAL A 11 19.24 7.14 16.89
C VAL A 11 18.31 8.06 16.09
N VAL A 12 18.68 9.33 15.93
CA VAL A 12 17.91 10.30 15.13
C VAL A 12 17.90 9.91 13.65
N LEU A 13 19.03 9.54 13.04
CA LEU A 13 19.05 9.12 11.64
C LEU A 13 18.19 7.89 11.35
N ILE A 14 18.20 6.90 12.25
CA ILE A 14 17.40 5.67 12.08
C ILE A 14 15.90 5.98 12.18
N ALA A 15 15.50 6.83 13.12
CA ALA A 15 14.10 7.24 13.28
C ALA A 15 13.58 8.06 12.07
N LEU A 16 14.39 8.98 11.55
CA LEU A 16 14.02 9.73 10.33
C LEU A 16 13.91 8.82 9.11
N SER A 17 14.83 7.86 8.97
CA SER A 17 14.79 6.92 7.85
C SER A 17 13.50 6.09 7.86
N GLY A 18 13.10 5.54 9.01
CA GLY A 18 11.87 4.76 9.13
C GLY A 18 10.59 5.56 8.84
N SER A 19 10.56 6.84 9.22
CA SER A 19 9.41 7.72 8.95
C SER A 19 9.27 8.01 7.46
N VAL A 20 10.39 8.30 6.77
CA VAL A 20 10.41 8.54 5.32
C VAL A 20 9.95 7.31 4.53
N PHE A 21 10.37 6.11 4.93
CA PHE A 21 9.91 4.88 4.27
C PHE A 21 8.42 4.60 4.48
N ALA A 22 7.89 4.87 5.67
CA ALA A 22 6.45 4.71 5.93
C ALA A 22 5.60 5.68 5.09
N ASP A 23 6.04 6.94 5.00
CA ASP A 23 5.38 7.95 4.17
C ASP A 23 5.42 7.57 2.68
N GLU A 24 6.56 7.08 2.19
CA GLU A 24 6.70 6.61 0.81
C GLU A 24 5.73 5.45 0.52
N GLN A 25 5.65 4.43 1.39
CA GLN A 25 4.74 3.31 1.20
C GLN A 25 3.27 3.76 1.13
N ILE A 26 2.86 4.67 2.01
CA ILE A 26 1.50 5.23 1.99
C ILE A 26 1.26 6.01 0.71
N GLU A 27 2.22 6.83 0.26
CA GLU A 27 2.13 7.60 -0.98
C GLU A 27 2.02 6.68 -2.22
N ILE A 28 2.86 5.66 -2.30
CA ILE A 28 2.81 4.67 -3.39
C ILE A 28 1.50 3.90 -3.37
N GLY A 29 1.05 3.44 -2.19
CA GLY A 29 -0.23 2.77 -2.01
C GLY A 29 -1.41 3.61 -2.48
N LYS A 30 -1.41 4.91 -2.13
CA LYS A 30 -2.41 5.86 -2.61
C LYS A 30 -2.38 5.98 -4.14
N LYS A 31 -1.20 6.11 -4.75
CA LYS A 31 -1.08 6.21 -6.21
C LYS A 31 -1.52 4.94 -6.94
N ILE A 32 -1.33 3.77 -6.34
CA ILE A 32 -1.90 2.52 -6.85
C ILE A 32 -3.42 2.59 -6.79
N TYR A 33 -3.97 2.92 -5.61
CA TYR A 33 -5.41 3.01 -5.39
C TYR A 33 -6.10 3.98 -6.33
N ASP A 34 -5.51 5.14 -6.60
CA ASP A 34 -6.11 6.17 -7.44
C ASP A 34 -5.99 5.90 -8.95
N ARG A 35 -5.03 5.07 -9.39
CA ARG A 35 -4.67 5.00 -10.83
C ARG A 35 -4.68 3.62 -11.45
N ALA A 36 -4.72 2.53 -10.67
CA ALA A 36 -4.83 1.19 -11.24
C ALA A 36 -6.01 1.11 -12.23
N PHE A 37 -5.85 0.39 -13.34
CA PHE A 37 -6.84 0.33 -14.44
C PHE A 37 -7.17 1.70 -15.09
N GLY A 38 -6.35 2.73 -14.90
CA GLY A 38 -6.58 4.09 -15.41
C GLY A 38 -7.69 4.89 -14.72
N ARG A 39 -8.42 4.29 -13.77
CA ARG A 39 -9.53 4.91 -13.03
C ARG A 39 -9.49 4.71 -11.51
N GLY A 40 -8.52 3.91 -11.05
CA GLY A 40 -8.34 3.58 -9.65
C GLY A 40 -9.31 2.52 -9.11
N CYS A 41 -8.88 1.90 -8.02
CA CYS A 41 -9.65 0.97 -7.21
C CYS A 41 -10.88 1.65 -6.58
N GLY A 42 -10.80 2.95 -6.28
CA GLY A 42 -11.89 3.73 -5.69
C GLY A 42 -13.17 3.75 -6.52
N THR A 43 -13.05 3.70 -7.85
CA THR A 43 -14.23 3.63 -8.74
C THR A 43 -15.19 2.49 -8.37
N CYS A 44 -14.63 1.35 -7.93
CA CYS A 44 -15.44 0.22 -7.50
C CYS A 44 -15.59 0.14 -5.99
N HIS A 45 -14.60 0.57 -5.19
CA HIS A 45 -14.57 0.29 -3.75
C HIS A 45 -15.05 1.44 -2.86
N ASP A 46 -15.28 2.64 -3.41
CA ASP A 46 -15.83 3.79 -2.67
C ASP A 46 -17.36 3.94 -2.86
N ILE A 47 -18.03 2.90 -3.40
CA ILE A 47 -19.49 2.83 -3.50
C ILE A 47 -20.03 1.71 -2.60
N SER A 48 -21.21 1.91 -2.00
CA SER A 48 -21.77 1.03 -0.97
C SER A 48 -22.13 -0.39 -1.46
N SER A 49 -22.34 -0.56 -2.76
CA SER A 49 -22.74 -1.84 -3.37
C SER A 49 -21.60 -2.85 -3.50
N ASN A 50 -20.36 -2.43 -3.28
CA ASN A 50 -19.17 -3.26 -3.41
C ASN A 50 -18.45 -3.43 -2.07
N PRO A 51 -17.51 -4.39 -1.95
CA PRO A 51 -16.78 -4.61 -0.71
C PRO A 51 -16.05 -3.36 -0.23
N GLN A 52 -16.36 -2.91 0.99
CA GLN A 52 -15.75 -1.76 1.64
C GLN A 52 -14.37 -2.15 2.21
N LEU A 53 -13.31 -1.94 1.43
CA LEU A 53 -11.97 -2.48 1.72
C LEU A 53 -11.46 -2.10 3.11
N THR A 54 -11.42 -0.80 3.41
CA THR A 54 -10.95 -0.28 4.70
C THR A 54 -11.75 -0.82 5.89
N ALA A 55 -13.08 -0.87 5.76
CA ALA A 55 -13.94 -1.40 6.82
C ALA A 55 -13.69 -2.89 7.04
N ASN A 56 -13.54 -3.66 5.96
CA ASN A 56 -13.27 -5.10 6.04
C ASN A 56 -11.88 -5.41 6.61
N ILE A 57 -10.87 -4.59 6.30
CA ILE A 57 -9.53 -4.69 6.91
C ILE A 57 -9.62 -4.43 8.41
N LYS A 58 -10.26 -3.32 8.83
CA LYS A 58 -10.42 -2.96 10.25
C LYS A 58 -11.25 -3.99 11.02
N ALA A 59 -12.23 -4.62 10.37
CA ALA A 59 -13.05 -5.69 10.94
C ALA A 59 -12.36 -7.08 10.93
N GLY A 60 -11.19 -7.21 10.31
CA GLY A 60 -10.47 -8.49 10.16
C GLY A 60 -11.11 -9.48 9.19
N THR A 61 -12.13 -9.06 8.43
CA THR A 61 -12.83 -9.91 7.45
C THR A 61 -12.14 -9.93 6.08
N LEU A 62 -11.23 -8.99 5.84
CA LEU A 62 -10.25 -9.05 4.75
C LEU A 62 -8.86 -9.19 5.35
N THR A 63 -8.13 -10.24 4.96
CA THR A 63 -6.74 -10.47 5.38
C THR A 63 -5.78 -10.11 4.26
N ARG A 64 -4.50 -9.88 4.59
CA ARG A 64 -3.45 -9.61 3.60
C ARG A 64 -3.28 -10.74 2.57
N ALA A 65 -3.47 -11.99 3.00
CA ALA A 65 -3.41 -13.16 2.13
C ALA A 65 -4.61 -13.21 1.16
N THR A 66 -5.83 -13.06 1.68
CA THR A 66 -7.05 -13.03 0.85
C THR A 66 -7.05 -11.84 -0.10
N PHE A 67 -6.50 -10.70 0.32
CA PHE A 67 -6.35 -9.52 -0.53
C PHE A 67 -5.47 -9.81 -1.75
N GLU A 68 -4.30 -10.41 -1.53
CA GLU A 68 -3.42 -10.80 -2.64
C GLU A 68 -4.04 -11.86 -3.54
N GLU A 69 -4.70 -12.87 -2.96
CA GLU A 69 -5.41 -13.89 -3.72
C GLU A 69 -6.44 -13.26 -4.65
N VAL A 70 -7.26 -12.33 -4.15
CA VAL A 70 -8.29 -11.64 -4.93
C VAL A 70 -7.66 -10.73 -5.99
N LEU A 71 -6.55 -10.04 -5.70
CA LEU A 71 -5.86 -9.22 -6.71
C LEU A 71 -5.22 -10.08 -7.80
N THR A 72 -4.74 -11.27 -7.45
CA THR A 72 -4.12 -12.22 -8.38
C THR A 72 -5.15 -12.89 -9.28
N ASN A 73 -6.29 -13.29 -8.71
CA ASN A 73 -7.27 -14.13 -9.38
C ASN A 73 -8.50 -13.37 -9.89
N GLY A 74 -8.77 -12.18 -9.36
CA GLY A 74 -10.06 -11.51 -9.48
C GLY A 74 -11.12 -12.19 -8.62
N ARG A 75 -12.28 -11.53 -8.46
CA ARG A 75 -13.44 -12.11 -7.74
C ARG A 75 -14.73 -11.37 -8.07
N GLY A 76 -15.79 -12.11 -8.40
CA GLY A 76 -17.15 -11.54 -8.47
C GLY A 76 -17.29 -10.30 -9.36
N GLY A 77 -16.68 -10.32 -10.55
CA GLY A 77 -16.66 -9.19 -11.48
C GLY A 77 -15.47 -8.24 -11.34
N MET A 78 -14.68 -8.35 -10.27
CA MET A 78 -13.39 -7.67 -10.17
C MET A 78 -12.36 -8.36 -11.09
N PRO A 79 -11.72 -7.63 -12.03
CA PRO A 79 -10.65 -8.17 -12.86
C PRO A 79 -9.38 -8.43 -12.04
N LYS A 80 -8.48 -9.26 -12.58
CA LYS A 80 -7.12 -9.43 -12.04
C LYS A 80 -6.39 -8.08 -12.05
N ALA A 81 -5.72 -7.76 -10.97
CA ALA A 81 -5.17 -6.43 -10.73
C ALA A 81 -3.65 -6.39 -10.63
N ILE A 82 -2.96 -7.52 -10.43
CA ILE A 82 -1.51 -7.53 -10.23
C ILE A 82 -0.77 -6.83 -11.38
N ASP A 83 -1.05 -7.19 -12.62
CA ASP A 83 -0.38 -6.58 -13.78
C ASP A 83 -0.64 -5.07 -13.88
N GLU A 84 -1.86 -4.65 -13.57
CA GLU A 84 -2.25 -3.23 -13.61
C GLU A 84 -1.62 -2.42 -12.47
N ILE A 85 -1.43 -3.04 -11.31
CA ILE A 85 -0.68 -2.46 -10.20
C ILE A 85 0.79 -2.31 -10.59
N MET A 86 1.40 -3.34 -11.17
CA MET A 86 2.82 -3.32 -11.55
C MET A 86 3.14 -2.36 -12.70
N LYS A 87 2.17 -2.08 -13.58
CA LYS A 87 2.29 -1.03 -14.62
C LYS A 87 2.25 0.40 -14.06
N ASN A 88 1.86 0.60 -12.79
CA ASN A 88 1.75 1.93 -12.23
C ASN A 88 3.11 2.62 -12.18
N ALA A 89 3.20 3.83 -12.76
CA ALA A 89 4.45 4.59 -12.83
C ALA A 89 5.08 4.86 -11.45
N ALA A 90 4.27 4.95 -10.39
CA ALA A 90 4.77 5.12 -9.03
C ALA A 90 5.51 3.86 -8.55
N VAL A 91 4.94 2.68 -8.81
CA VAL A 91 5.52 1.37 -8.48
C VAL A 91 6.82 1.18 -9.24
N THR A 92 6.80 1.41 -10.56
CA THR A 92 8.00 1.24 -11.40
C THR A 92 9.10 2.23 -11.01
N LYS A 93 8.75 3.49 -10.69
CA LYS A 93 9.73 4.51 -10.30
C LYS A 93 10.34 4.23 -8.92
N ALA A 94 9.57 3.69 -7.99
CA ALA A 94 10.05 3.28 -6.68
C ALA A 94 10.87 1.97 -6.73
N GLY A 95 10.87 1.26 -7.88
CA GLY A 95 11.54 -0.03 -8.02
C GLY A 95 10.90 -1.15 -7.21
N TYR A 96 9.61 -1.02 -6.88
CA TYR A 96 8.90 -1.98 -6.05
C TYR A 96 8.62 -3.27 -6.83
N GLY A 97 8.88 -4.41 -6.19
CA GLY A 97 8.36 -5.70 -6.61
C GLY A 97 6.89 -5.89 -6.23
N LYS A 98 6.30 -7.01 -6.66
CA LYS A 98 4.89 -7.34 -6.41
C LYS A 98 4.50 -7.19 -4.93
N ASP A 99 5.24 -7.84 -4.04
CA ASP A 99 4.90 -7.87 -2.61
C ASP A 99 4.98 -6.48 -1.98
N GLN A 100 5.99 -5.69 -2.33
CA GLN A 100 6.15 -4.31 -1.86
C GLN A 100 5.01 -3.40 -2.35
N ALA A 101 4.58 -3.56 -3.61
CA ALA A 101 3.45 -2.80 -4.15
C ALA A 101 2.13 -3.17 -3.44
N LEU A 102 1.93 -4.45 -3.17
CA LEU A 102 0.76 -4.93 -2.42
C LEU A 102 0.76 -4.47 -0.96
N ASP A 103 1.92 -4.47 -0.31
CA ASP A 103 2.07 -4.01 1.06
C ASP A 103 1.86 -2.50 1.16
N ALA A 104 2.37 -1.72 0.21
CA ALA A 104 2.10 -0.28 0.10
C ALA A 104 0.61 0.00 -0.06
N LEU A 105 -0.06 -0.70 -0.99
CA LEU A 105 -1.50 -0.56 -1.19
C LEU A 105 -2.29 -0.96 0.06
N TRP A 106 -1.93 -2.08 0.69
CA TRP A 106 -2.54 -2.53 1.95
C TRP A 106 -2.37 -1.47 3.05
N LYS A 107 -1.16 -0.95 3.22
CA LYS A 107 -0.83 0.07 4.22
C LYS A 107 -1.65 1.35 4.03
N TYR A 108 -1.81 1.79 2.78
CA TYR A 108 -2.68 2.92 2.47
C TYR A 108 -4.15 2.64 2.83
N LEU A 109 -4.66 1.43 2.57
CA LEU A 109 -6.04 1.07 2.91
C LEU A 109 -6.30 1.01 4.42
N GLU A 110 -5.28 0.70 5.22
CA GLU A 110 -5.36 0.77 6.69
C GLU A 110 -5.51 2.22 7.20
N THR A 111 -4.93 3.20 6.50
CA THR A 111 -4.92 4.62 6.91
C THR A 111 -6.06 5.45 6.33
N LYS A 112 -6.70 4.97 5.26
CA LYS A 112 -7.94 5.54 4.71
C LYS A 112 -9.11 5.40 5.71
#